data_AF-A0A679HY01-F1
#
_entry.id   AF-A0A679HY01-F1
#
_cell.length_a   1.000
_cell.length_b   1.000
_cell.length_c   1.000
_cell.angle_alpha   90.00
_cell.angle_beta   90.00
_cell.angle_gamma   90.00
#
_symmetry.space_group_name_H-M   'P 1'
#
loop_
_entity.id
_entity.type
_entity.pdbx_description
1 polymer ?
#
loop_
_entity_poly.entity_id
_entity_poly.type
_entity_poly.pdbx_seq_one_letter_code
_entity_poly.pdbx_strand_id
1 'polypeptide(L)'
;MPIRIILIVLILIGNNVPSAFANTPAHSTVLITDPVTIIAAVAGALTVMGKVAKQIEAWFTGKPEKPSSPVTAEQQSGSILVKENGQIIETITSDELNSLDQRSKMLIRALSKSIDNTYVIWAAVYPYRNDSSDPIVNAKTNKQLNEIANNMCSDLTRLLDYIEGLGKKMPTDYTSVHRVCEEVASRQGS
;
A
#
# COMPACT_ATOMS: atom_id res chain seq x y z
N MET A 1 22.23 63.20 -24.94
CA MET A 1 21.92 63.68 -23.56
C MET A 1 20.68 64.56 -23.63
N PRO A 2 19.72 64.55 -22.67
CA PRO A 2 19.56 63.61 -21.55
C PRO A 2 18.10 63.11 -21.29
N ILE A 3 18.05 62.01 -20.51
CA ILE A 3 17.14 61.70 -19.39
C ILE A 3 15.70 61.19 -19.63
N ARG A 4 15.45 60.10 -18.89
CA ARG A 4 14.28 59.23 -18.74
C ARG A 4 13.25 59.80 -17.73
N ILE A 5 12.11 59.09 -17.68
CA ILE A 5 11.15 58.87 -16.56
C ILE A 5 9.95 59.82 -16.55
N ILE A 6 8.74 59.24 -16.55
CA ILE A 6 7.59 59.48 -15.65
C ILE A 6 6.42 58.64 -16.21
N LEU A 7 6.18 57.45 -15.64
CA LEU A 7 5.16 57.17 -14.61
C LEU A 7 3.74 57.09 -15.20
N ILE A 8 3.31 55.87 -15.54
CA ILE A 8 1.92 55.55 -15.82
C ILE A 8 1.18 55.54 -14.47
N VAL A 9 0.39 56.59 -14.23
CA VAL A 9 -0.60 56.65 -13.15
C VAL A 9 -1.86 55.95 -13.67
N LEU A 10 -2.12 54.74 -13.20
CA LEU A 10 -3.36 54.03 -13.48
C LEU A 10 -4.43 54.46 -12.48
N ILE A 11 -5.53 54.97 -13.03
CA ILE A 11 -6.69 55.50 -12.32
C ILE A 11 -7.47 54.35 -11.66
N LEU A 12 -7.81 54.59 -10.40
CA LEU A 12 -8.69 53.81 -9.54
C LEU A 12 -10.09 53.59 -10.16
N ILE A 13 -10.52 52.34 -10.27
CA ILE A 13 -11.93 51.98 -10.10
C ILE A 13 -11.96 50.92 -9.01
N GLY A 14 -12.47 51.33 -7.86
CA GLY A 14 -12.70 50.45 -6.73
C GLY A 14 -13.81 49.45 -7.05
N ASN A 15 -13.61 48.21 -6.63
CA ASN A 15 -14.67 47.35 -6.15
C ASN A 15 -14.08 46.38 -5.13
N ASN A 16 -14.72 46.39 -3.96
CA ASN A 16 -14.45 45.60 -2.77
C ASN A 16 -14.00 44.16 -3.04
N VAL A 17 -12.76 43.84 -2.68
CA VAL A 17 -12.35 42.47 -2.39
C VAL A 17 -12.36 42.32 -0.87
N PRO A 18 -13.15 41.41 -0.28
CA PRO A 18 -13.14 41.21 1.15
C PRO A 18 -11.77 40.68 1.61
N SER A 19 -11.19 41.41 2.56
CA SER A 19 -9.94 41.12 3.28
C SER A 19 -10.06 39.85 4.12
N ALA A 20 -9.95 38.67 3.50
CA ALA A 20 -9.93 37.38 4.20
C ALA A 20 -8.73 36.49 3.86
N PHE A 21 -7.64 37.06 3.32
CA PHE A 21 -6.38 36.35 3.11
C PHE A 21 -5.22 37.11 3.77
N ALA A 22 -5.28 37.23 5.09
CA ALA A 22 -4.11 37.59 5.87
C ALA A 22 -4.07 36.70 7.12
N ASN A 23 -3.00 35.90 7.20
CA ASN A 23 -2.56 35.14 8.35
C ASN A 23 -3.37 33.88 8.70
N THR A 24 -3.11 32.81 7.95
CA THR A 24 -3.15 31.46 8.53
C THR A 24 -1.72 30.93 8.51
N PRO A 25 -1.08 30.64 9.66
CA PRO A 25 0.11 29.81 9.62
C PRO A 25 -0.32 28.51 8.94
N ALA A 26 0.43 28.09 7.92
CA ALA A 26 0.33 26.76 7.37
C ALA A 26 0.68 25.79 8.50
N HIS A 27 -0.33 25.41 9.30
CA HIS A 27 -0.28 24.18 10.05
C HIS A 27 -0.27 23.09 8.97
N SER A 28 0.93 22.70 8.54
CA SER A 28 1.16 21.34 8.09
C SER A 28 0.56 20.48 9.20
N THR A 29 -0.66 19.99 8.96
CA THR A 29 -1.31 19.09 9.89
C THR A 29 -0.44 17.86 9.83
N VAL A 30 0.48 17.75 10.78
CA VAL A 30 1.16 16.50 11.06
C VAL A 30 0.01 15.54 11.31
N LEU A 31 -0.25 14.65 10.35
CA LEU A 31 -1.13 13.52 10.58
C LEU A 31 -0.43 12.71 11.65
N ILE A 32 -0.69 13.03 12.92
CA ILE A 32 -0.28 12.20 14.05
C ILE A 32 -0.92 10.86 13.74
N THR A 33 -0.08 9.93 13.29
CA THR A 33 -0.55 8.64 12.84
C THR A 33 -0.61 7.85 14.12
N ASP A 34 -1.82 7.77 14.70
CA ASP A 34 -1.97 7.07 15.97
C ASP A 34 -1.57 5.59 15.76
N PRO A 35 -0.88 4.98 16.73
CA PRO A 35 -0.38 3.62 16.61
C PRO A 35 -1.48 2.58 16.36
N VAL A 36 -2.72 2.83 16.80
CA VAL A 36 -3.84 1.91 16.56
C VAL A 36 -4.19 1.88 15.07
N THR A 37 -4.19 3.05 14.40
CA THR A 37 -4.37 3.14 12.94
C THR A 37 -3.25 2.45 12.18
N ILE A 38 -1.99 2.56 12.63
CA ILE A 38 -0.86 1.87 11.99
C ILE A 38 -1.01 0.36 12.13
N ILE A 39 -1.34 -0.13 13.32
CA ILE A 39 -1.58 -1.55 13.58
C ILE A 39 -2.67 -2.10 12.67
N ALA A 40 -3.81 -1.42 12.61
CA ALA A 40 -4.92 -1.84 11.77
C ALA A 40 -4.51 -1.87 10.29
N ALA A 41 -3.75 -0.87 9.84
CA ALA A 41 -3.28 -0.79 8.45
C ALA A 41 -2.30 -1.93 8.10
N VAL A 42 -1.35 -2.24 8.97
CA VAL A 42 -0.40 -3.34 8.76
C VAL A 42 -1.13 -4.68 8.80
N ALA A 43 -1.96 -4.94 9.81
CA ALA A 43 -2.73 -6.19 9.92
C ALA A 43 -3.62 -6.42 8.69
N GLY A 44 -4.28 -5.35 8.20
CA GLY A 44 -5.08 -5.39 6.97
C GLY A 44 -4.25 -5.74 5.74
N ALA A 45 -3.09 -5.09 5.55
CA ALA A 45 -2.21 -5.36 4.41
C ALA A 45 -1.69 -6.81 4.41
N LEU A 46 -1.24 -7.32 5.56
CA LEU A 46 -0.77 -8.71 5.70
C LEU A 46 -1.91 -9.71 5.42
N THR A 47 -3.12 -9.42 5.90
CA THR A 47 -4.32 -10.25 5.62
C THR A 47 -4.67 -10.28 4.15
N VAL A 48 -4.66 -9.13 3.47
CA VAL A 48 -4.92 -9.02 2.03
C VAL A 48 -3.92 -9.86 1.25
N MET A 49 -2.63 -9.72 1.57
CA MET A 49 -1.58 -10.43 0.84
C MET A 49 -1.63 -11.95 1.04
N GLY A 50 -1.98 -12.43 2.24
CA GLY A 50 -2.22 -13.86 2.47
C GLY A 50 -3.35 -14.44 1.60
N LYS A 51 -4.39 -13.65 1.28
CA LYS A 51 -5.47 -14.05 0.37
C LYS A 51 -5.02 -14.02 -1.09
N VAL A 52 -4.43 -12.90 -1.49
CA VAL A 52 -4.07 -12.64 -2.89
C VAL A 52 -2.96 -13.56 -3.37
N ALA A 53 -1.96 -13.86 -2.54
CA ALA A 53 -0.84 -14.72 -2.93
C ALA A 53 -1.29 -16.10 -3.44
N LYS A 54 -2.39 -16.65 -2.91
CA LYS A 54 -2.96 -17.93 -3.36
C LYS A 54 -3.67 -17.84 -4.69
N GLN A 55 -4.38 -16.74 -4.92
CA GLN A 55 -5.01 -16.45 -6.20
C GLN A 55 -3.97 -16.26 -7.28
N ILE A 56 -2.89 -15.53 -6.99
CA ILE A 56 -1.75 -15.36 -7.89
C ILE A 56 -1.09 -16.73 -8.17
N GLU A 57 -0.81 -17.53 -7.14
CA GLU A 57 -0.21 -18.87 -7.32
C GLU A 57 -1.08 -19.77 -8.21
N ALA A 58 -2.39 -19.84 -7.92
CA ALA A 58 -3.34 -20.64 -8.68
C ALA A 58 -3.40 -20.19 -10.14
N TRP A 59 -3.44 -18.87 -10.35
CA TRP A 59 -3.46 -18.27 -11.67
C TRP A 59 -2.21 -18.58 -12.48
N PHE A 60 -1.01 -18.44 -11.91
CA PHE A 60 0.24 -18.72 -12.63
C PHE A 60 0.50 -20.20 -12.86
N THR A 61 0.10 -21.06 -11.93
CA THR A 61 0.33 -22.50 -12.05
C THR A 61 -0.78 -23.23 -12.81
N GLY A 62 -1.91 -22.56 -13.07
CA GLY A 62 -3.12 -23.19 -13.61
C GLY A 62 -3.75 -24.23 -12.67
N LYS A 63 -3.29 -24.32 -11.42
CA LYS A 63 -3.80 -25.26 -10.42
C LYS A 63 -4.99 -24.64 -9.67
N PRO A 64 -5.88 -25.47 -9.10
CA PRO A 64 -6.92 -24.99 -8.21
C PRO A 64 -6.35 -24.15 -7.06
N GLU A 65 -7.10 -23.12 -6.65
CA GLU A 65 -6.77 -22.30 -5.49
C GLU A 65 -6.71 -23.17 -4.23
N LYS A 66 -5.57 -23.13 -3.53
CA LYS A 66 -5.37 -23.86 -2.28
C LYS A 66 -6.23 -23.26 -1.16
N PRO A 67 -6.68 -24.06 -0.17
CA PRO A 67 -7.40 -23.55 1.02
C PRO A 67 -6.55 -22.53 1.79
N SER A 68 -7.17 -21.75 2.69
CA SER A 68 -6.61 -20.59 3.42
C SER A 68 -5.14 -20.72 3.86
N SER A 69 -4.42 -19.59 3.93
CA SER A 69 -3.02 -19.58 4.39
C SER A 69 -2.94 -20.10 5.82
N PRO A 70 -1.97 -20.98 6.14
CA PRO A 70 -1.70 -21.27 7.55
C PRO A 70 -1.22 -20.02 8.28
N VAL A 71 -0.64 -19.04 7.56
CA VAL A 71 -0.20 -17.76 8.09
C VAL A 71 -1.34 -16.75 8.08
N THR A 72 -1.68 -16.20 9.24
CA THR A 72 -2.67 -15.12 9.41
C THR A 72 -2.08 -13.96 10.21
N ALA A 73 -2.61 -12.76 9.99
CA ALA A 73 -2.30 -11.58 10.80
C ALA A 73 -3.59 -11.08 11.42
N GLU A 74 -3.65 -11.02 12.75
CA GLU A 74 -4.85 -10.62 13.48
C GLU A 74 -4.54 -9.45 14.41
N GLN A 75 -5.38 -8.43 14.38
CA GLN A 75 -5.29 -7.34 15.35
C GLN A 75 -5.90 -7.79 16.69
N GLN A 76 -5.13 -7.69 17.77
CA GLN A 76 -5.61 -7.96 19.12
C GLN A 76 -5.03 -6.95 20.10
N SER A 77 -5.89 -6.23 20.83
CA SER A 77 -5.52 -5.35 21.96
C SER A 77 -4.34 -4.41 21.70
N GLY A 78 -4.30 -3.73 20.56
CA GLY A 78 -3.19 -2.83 20.23
C GLY A 78 -1.90 -3.56 19.85
N SER A 79 -2.02 -4.78 19.33
CA SER A 79 -0.94 -5.54 18.71
C SER A 79 -1.42 -6.26 17.46
N ILE A 80 -0.48 -6.70 16.64
CA ILE A 80 -0.68 -7.61 15.51
C ILE A 80 -0.09 -8.95 15.92
N LEU A 81 -0.93 -9.97 15.94
CA LEU A 81 -0.53 -11.35 16.14
C LEU A 81 -0.35 -11.99 14.77
N VAL A 82 0.88 -12.29 14.42
CA VAL A 82 1.17 -13.13 13.26
C VAL A 82 1.13 -14.57 13.73
N LYS A 83 0.21 -15.34 13.15
CA LYS A 83 -0.01 -16.73 13.50
C LYS A 83 0.36 -17.62 12.33
N GLU A 84 0.87 -18.81 12.60
CA GLU A 84 1.03 -19.89 11.64
C GLU A 84 0.39 -21.15 12.21
N ASN A 85 -0.50 -21.78 11.43
CA ASN A 85 -1.28 -22.94 11.88
C ASN A 85 -2.01 -22.66 13.22
N GLY A 86 -2.44 -21.42 13.43
CA GLY A 86 -3.11 -20.96 14.65
C GLY A 86 -2.17 -20.67 15.84
N GLN A 87 -0.87 -20.96 15.74
CA GLN A 87 0.11 -20.63 16.77
C GLN A 87 0.68 -19.23 16.55
N ILE A 88 0.75 -18.41 17.60
CA ILE A 88 1.39 -17.08 17.52
C ILE A 88 2.90 -17.29 17.37
N ILE A 89 3.46 -16.75 16.30
CA ILE A 89 4.89 -16.86 16.00
C ILE A 89 5.60 -15.51 16.03
N GLU A 90 4.85 -14.41 15.88
CA GLU A 90 5.37 -13.06 16.08
C GLU A 90 4.26 -12.14 16.61
N THR A 91 4.65 -11.15 17.41
CA THR A 91 3.76 -10.11 17.93
C THR A 91 4.38 -8.74 17.67
N ILE A 92 3.67 -7.90 16.93
CA ILE A 92 4.05 -6.51 16.68
C ILE A 92 3.16 -5.63 17.57
N THR A 93 3.76 -4.93 18.52
CA THR A 93 3.04 -4.09 19.48
C THR A 93 2.93 -2.65 19.00
N SER A 94 1.99 -1.90 19.58
CA SER A 94 1.88 -0.45 19.37
C SER A 94 3.14 0.31 19.76
N ASP A 95 3.83 -0.15 20.81
CA ASP A 95 5.01 0.54 21.35
C ASP A 95 6.21 0.39 20.42
N GLU A 96 6.34 -0.76 19.77
CA GLU A 96 7.37 -0.99 18.75
C GLU A 96 7.10 -0.13 17.51
N LEU A 97 5.85 -0.05 17.06
CA LEU A 97 5.48 0.85 15.96
C LEU A 97 5.62 2.33 16.37
N ASN A 98 5.45 2.66 17.64
CA ASN A 98 5.67 4.00 18.17
C ASN A 98 7.14 4.40 18.17
N SER A 99 8.07 3.44 18.28
CA SER A 99 9.50 3.70 18.22
C SER A 99 9.97 4.18 16.84
N LEU A 100 9.18 3.94 15.80
CA LEU A 100 9.46 4.44 14.45
C LEU A 100 9.37 5.96 14.38
N ASP A 101 10.25 6.55 13.56
CA ASP A 101 10.16 7.96 13.22
C ASP A 101 8.88 8.26 12.40
N GLN A 102 8.47 9.53 12.40
CA GLN A 102 7.22 9.95 11.77
C GLN A 102 7.16 9.66 10.26
N ARG A 103 8.30 9.71 9.56
CA ARG A 103 8.35 9.42 8.12
C ARG A 103 8.12 7.94 7.87
N SER A 104 8.73 7.06 8.67
CA SER A 104 8.50 5.61 8.58
C SER A 104 7.04 5.25 8.86
N LYS A 105 6.41 5.86 9.88
CA LYS A 105 4.97 5.69 10.17
C LYS A 105 4.08 6.10 8.99
N MET A 106 4.36 7.25 8.38
CA MET A 106 3.62 7.73 7.20
C MET A 106 3.78 6.80 6.00
N LEU A 107 5.00 6.28 5.76
CA LEU A 107 5.28 5.36 4.67
C LEU A 107 4.57 4.03 4.86
N ILE A 108 4.62 3.44 6.05
CA ILE A 108 3.86 2.22 6.39
C ILE A 108 2.38 2.42 6.09
N ARG A 109 1.78 3.52 6.53
CA ARG A 109 0.38 3.83 6.26
C ARG A 109 0.08 3.94 4.76
N ALA A 110 0.96 4.62 4.02
CA ALA A 110 0.79 4.80 2.59
C ALA A 110 0.88 3.46 1.83
N LEU A 111 1.86 2.61 2.18
CA LEU A 111 2.03 1.28 1.61
C LEU A 111 0.84 0.38 1.92
N SER A 112 0.42 0.31 3.19
CA SER A 112 -0.78 -0.44 3.59
C SER A 112 -2.02 0.02 2.83
N LYS A 113 -2.21 1.33 2.65
CA LYS A 113 -3.34 1.86 1.89
C LYS A 113 -3.25 1.55 0.39
N SER A 114 -2.04 1.58 -0.16
CA SER A 114 -1.78 1.22 -1.56
C SER A 114 -2.12 -0.25 -1.83
N ILE A 115 -1.71 -1.16 -0.95
CA ILE A 115 -2.05 -2.59 -1.02
C ILE A 115 -3.57 -2.78 -0.99
N ASP A 116 -4.27 -2.14 -0.06
CA ASP A 116 -5.74 -2.20 0.05
C ASP A 116 -6.43 -1.71 -1.23
N ASN A 117 -6.03 -0.53 -1.73
CA ASN A 117 -6.58 0.02 -2.98
C ASN A 117 -6.31 -0.89 -4.18
N THR A 118 -5.10 -1.45 -4.28
CA THR A 118 -4.71 -2.31 -5.40
C THR A 118 -5.46 -3.65 -5.33
N TYR A 119 -5.72 -4.16 -4.13
CA TYR A 119 -6.56 -5.33 -3.93
C TYR A 119 -8.01 -5.12 -4.38
N VAL A 120 -8.59 -3.94 -4.16
CA VAL A 120 -9.93 -3.62 -4.67
C VAL A 120 -9.97 -3.77 -6.20
N ILE A 121 -8.94 -3.30 -6.89
CA ILE A 121 -8.82 -3.44 -8.35
C ILE A 121 -8.62 -4.92 -8.72
N TRP A 122 -7.73 -5.64 -8.03
CA TRP A 122 -7.53 -7.08 -8.22
C TRP A 122 -8.85 -7.85 -8.12
N ALA A 123 -9.62 -7.64 -7.05
CA ALA A 123 -10.89 -8.32 -6.80
C ALA A 123 -11.93 -8.03 -7.88
N ALA A 124 -11.89 -6.84 -8.49
CA ALA A 124 -12.77 -6.48 -9.60
C ALA A 124 -12.36 -7.12 -10.93
N VAL A 125 -11.06 -7.35 -11.17
CA VAL A 125 -10.53 -7.83 -12.47
C VAL A 125 -10.37 -9.35 -12.49
N TYR A 126 -9.91 -9.96 -11.40
CA TYR A 126 -9.55 -11.38 -11.31
C TYR A 126 -10.64 -12.36 -11.75
N PRO A 127 -11.94 -12.14 -11.45
CA PRO A 127 -13.01 -13.02 -11.91
C PRO A 127 -13.09 -13.15 -13.45
N TYR A 128 -12.67 -12.12 -14.19
CA TYR A 128 -12.81 -12.04 -15.64
C TYR A 128 -11.57 -12.53 -16.43
N ARG A 129 -10.55 -13.08 -15.75
CA ARG A 129 -9.24 -13.41 -16.35
C ARG A 129 -9.27 -14.34 -17.57
N ASN A 130 -10.33 -15.13 -17.72
CA ASN A 130 -10.56 -16.05 -18.85
C ASN A 130 -12.03 -16.09 -19.28
N ASP A 131 -12.79 -15.01 -19.06
CA ASP A 131 -14.25 -14.99 -19.30
C ASP A 131 -14.60 -14.71 -20.78
N SER A 132 -13.66 -14.16 -21.56
CA SER A 132 -13.88 -13.88 -22.98
C SER A 132 -13.59 -15.09 -23.86
N SER A 133 -14.36 -15.25 -24.94
CA SER A 133 -14.03 -16.16 -26.05
C SER A 133 -12.90 -15.63 -26.93
N ASP A 134 -12.58 -14.33 -26.85
CA ASP A 134 -11.47 -13.72 -27.58
C ASP A 134 -10.16 -13.87 -26.77
N PRO A 135 -9.16 -14.60 -27.29
CA PRO A 135 -7.89 -14.79 -26.60
C PRO A 135 -7.11 -13.48 -26.39
N ILE A 136 -7.30 -12.47 -27.24
CA ILE A 136 -6.63 -11.17 -27.11
C ILE A 136 -7.19 -10.40 -25.91
N VAL A 137 -8.51 -10.46 -25.69
CA VAL A 137 -9.15 -9.85 -24.52
C VAL A 137 -8.64 -10.51 -23.24
N ASN A 138 -8.58 -11.84 -23.19
CA ASN A 138 -8.03 -12.57 -22.05
C ASN A 138 -6.55 -12.21 -21.82
N ALA A 139 -5.72 -12.14 -22.87
CA ALA A 139 -4.32 -11.75 -22.74
C ALA A 139 -4.16 -10.35 -22.12
N LYS A 140 -5.00 -9.38 -22.52
CA LYS A 140 -4.99 -8.02 -21.96
C LYS A 140 -5.39 -8.02 -20.48
N THR A 141 -6.44 -8.74 -20.10
CA THR A 141 -6.86 -8.87 -18.70
C THR A 141 -5.76 -9.51 -17.85
N ASN A 142 -5.12 -10.56 -18.36
CA ASN A 142 -4.02 -11.23 -17.68
C ASN A 142 -2.79 -10.31 -17.52
N LYS A 143 -2.47 -9.49 -18.52
CA LYS A 143 -1.42 -8.47 -18.40
C LYS A 143 -1.74 -7.47 -17.29
N GLN A 144 -2.97 -6.97 -17.24
CA GLN A 144 -3.41 -6.04 -16.20
C GLN A 144 -3.30 -6.68 -14.80
N LEU A 145 -3.71 -7.94 -14.65
CA LEU A 145 -3.57 -8.68 -13.39
C LEU A 145 -2.10 -8.81 -12.97
N ASN A 146 -1.19 -9.03 -13.92
CA ASN A 146 0.24 -9.12 -13.62
C ASN A 146 0.79 -7.80 -13.07
N GLU A 147 0.39 -6.67 -13.68
CA GLU A 147 0.77 -5.33 -13.22
C GLU A 147 0.23 -5.03 -11.81
N ILE A 148 -1.03 -5.38 -11.55
CA ILE A 148 -1.69 -5.23 -10.24
C ILE A 148 -0.97 -6.08 -9.18
N ALA A 149 -0.71 -7.36 -9.47
CA ALA A 149 0.03 -8.26 -8.59
C ALA A 149 1.41 -7.72 -8.24
N ASN A 150 2.14 -7.19 -9.22
CA ASN A 150 3.47 -6.65 -9.03
C ASN A 150 3.47 -5.43 -8.10
N ASN A 151 2.50 -4.53 -8.26
CA ASN A 151 2.39 -3.35 -7.39
C ASN A 151 2.12 -3.76 -5.94
N MET A 152 1.19 -4.71 -5.71
CA MET A 152 0.94 -5.24 -4.36
C MET A 152 2.17 -5.89 -3.76
N CYS A 153 2.90 -6.69 -4.55
CA CYS A 153 4.11 -7.36 -4.11
C CYS A 153 5.23 -6.37 -3.76
N SER A 154 5.47 -5.36 -4.60
CA SER A 154 6.46 -4.31 -4.32
C SER A 154 6.13 -3.54 -3.04
N ASP A 155 4.86 -3.16 -2.85
CA ASP A 155 4.45 -2.41 -1.65
C ASP A 155 4.52 -3.27 -0.39
N LEU A 156 4.17 -4.56 -0.49
CA LEU A 156 4.33 -5.50 0.62
C LEU A 156 5.80 -5.69 0.99
N THR A 157 6.70 -5.91 0.03
CA THR A 157 8.13 -6.09 0.32
C THR A 157 8.67 -4.89 1.10
N ARG A 158 8.37 -3.67 0.65
CA ARG A 158 8.76 -2.44 1.36
C ARG A 158 8.15 -2.37 2.75
N LEU A 159 6.89 -2.79 2.92
CA LEU A 159 6.23 -2.83 4.22
C LEU A 159 6.92 -3.81 5.17
N LEU A 160 7.29 -5.00 4.68
CA LEU A 160 7.99 -6.02 5.46
C LEU A 160 9.40 -5.55 5.85
N ASP A 161 10.14 -4.89 4.95
CA ASP A 161 11.46 -4.32 5.25
C ASP A 161 11.42 -3.36 6.46
N TYR A 162 10.36 -2.54 6.57
CA TYR A 162 10.17 -1.66 7.73
C TYR A 162 9.92 -2.43 9.02
N ILE A 163 9.16 -3.52 8.95
CA ILE A 163 8.87 -4.33 10.14
C ILE A 163 10.11 -5.12 10.56
N GLU A 164 10.88 -5.65 9.63
CA GLU A 164 12.18 -6.27 9.92
C GLU A 164 13.16 -5.27 10.55
N GLY A 165 13.13 -4.01 10.12
CA GLY A 165 13.88 -2.92 10.75
C GLY A 165 13.57 -2.68 12.24
N LEU A 166 12.43 -3.17 12.74
CA LEU A 166 12.09 -3.18 14.17
C LEU A 166 12.75 -4.33 14.96
N GLY A 167 13.59 -5.13 14.30
CA GLY A 167 14.16 -6.35 14.88
C GLY A 167 13.16 -7.51 14.95
N LYS A 168 11.99 -7.37 14.31
CA LYS A 168 10.98 -8.42 14.20
C LYS A 168 11.41 -9.40 13.14
N LYS A 169 11.36 -10.69 13.47
CA LYS A 169 11.57 -11.72 12.45
C LYS A 169 10.21 -12.05 11.90
N MET A 170 9.91 -11.48 10.74
CA MET A 170 8.79 -12.02 9.98
C MET A 170 9.04 -13.51 9.76
N PRO A 171 8.01 -14.35 9.93
CA PRO A 171 8.16 -15.79 9.75
C PRO A 171 8.83 -16.05 8.41
N THR A 172 9.86 -16.92 8.42
CA THR A 172 10.53 -17.37 7.19
C THR A 172 9.50 -17.90 6.18
N ASP A 173 8.34 -18.38 6.64
CA ASP A 173 7.24 -18.88 5.80
C ASP A 173 6.23 -17.84 5.27
N TYR A 174 6.58 -16.55 5.33
CA TYR A 174 6.24 -15.65 4.22
C TYR A 174 6.82 -16.14 2.87
N THR A 175 7.60 -17.25 2.81
CA THR A 175 8.00 -17.98 1.59
C THR A 175 6.88 -18.08 0.58
N SER A 176 5.62 -18.35 0.95
CA SER A 176 4.56 -18.44 -0.06
C SER A 176 4.28 -17.10 -0.73
N VAL A 177 4.31 -16.01 0.03
CA VAL A 177 4.07 -14.66 -0.51
C VAL A 177 5.32 -14.14 -1.21
N HIS A 178 6.50 -14.33 -0.61
CA HIS A 178 7.78 -13.93 -1.17
C HIS A 178 8.06 -14.66 -2.49
N ARG A 179 7.92 -16.00 -2.53
CA ARG A 179 8.05 -16.80 -3.76
C ARG A 179 7.06 -16.36 -4.83
N VAL A 180 5.81 -16.09 -4.44
CA VAL A 180 4.81 -15.58 -5.39
C VAL A 180 5.25 -14.22 -5.93
N CYS A 181 5.75 -13.33 -5.08
CA CYS A 181 6.23 -12.01 -5.50
C CYS A 181 7.51 -12.07 -6.36
N GLU A 182 8.44 -12.99 -6.07
CA GLU A 182 9.60 -13.27 -6.93
C GLU A 182 9.16 -13.81 -8.29
N GLU A 183 8.17 -14.71 -8.32
CA GLU A 183 7.62 -15.25 -9.57
C GLU A 183 6.95 -14.14 -10.40
N VAL A 184 6.17 -13.25 -9.76
CA VAL A 184 5.59 -12.06 -10.42
C VAL A 184 6.69 -11.19 -11.03
N ALA A 185 7.75 -10.87 -10.26
CA ALA A 185 8.83 -10.01 -10.70
C ALA A 185 9.61 -10.60 -11.89
N SER A 186 9.88 -11.90 -11.87
CA SER A 186 10.61 -12.61 -12.94
C SER A 186 9.93 -12.54 -14.31
N ARG A 187 8.58 -12.45 -14.32
CA ARG A 187 7.77 -12.44 -15.55
C ARG A 187 7.64 -11.06 -16.20
N GLN A 188 8.10 -9.98 -15.56
CA GLN A 188 8.15 -8.65 -16.19
C GLN A 188 9.35 -8.46 -17.12
N GLY A 189 10.38 -9.31 -17.01
CA GLY A 189 11.56 -9.29 -17.87
C GLY A 189 11.52 -10.24 -19.07
N SER A 190 10.37 -10.87 -19.35
CA SER A 190 10.16 -11.84 -20.45
C SER A 190 9.31 -11.26 -21.59
#